data_AF-A0A7X5D226-F1
#
_entry.id   AF-A0A7X5D226-F1
#
_cell.length_a   1.000
_cell.length_b   1.000
_cell.length_c   1.000
_cell.angle_alpha   90.00
_cell.angle_beta   90.00
_cell.angle_gamma   90.00
#
_symmetry.space_group_name_H-M   'P 1'
#
loop_
_entity.id
_entity.type
_entity.pdbx_description
1 polymer ?
#
loop_
_entity_poly.entity_id
_entity_poly.type
_entity_poly.pdbx_seq_one_letter_code
_entity_poly.pdbx_strand_id
1 'polypeptide(L)' 'QQSEGKKEMLYNYMDENMPEWAKPTIQKLIDKGALKGNEKGELMLTDVMLRIFVANDRMGLYDR' A
#
# COMPACT_ATOMS: atom_id res chain seq x y z
N GLN A 1 13.75 15.85 -25.82
CA GLN A 1 13.00 16.23 -24.61
C GLN A 1 12.60 14.94 -23.91
N GLN A 2 13.33 14.54 -22.86
CA GLN A 2 12.84 13.47 -21.98
C GLN A 2 11.58 14.03 -21.32
N SER A 3 10.44 13.39 -21.57
CA SER A 3 9.24 13.65 -20.77
C SER A 3 9.62 13.42 -19.32
N GLU A 4 9.43 14.42 -18.46
CA GLU A 4 9.46 14.26 -17.02
C GLU A 4 8.34 13.28 -16.65
N GLY A 5 8.65 11.98 -16.73
CA GLY A 5 7.73 10.94 -16.32
C GLY A 5 7.35 11.21 -14.88
N LYS A 6 6.05 11.37 -14.61
CA LYS A 6 5.51 11.45 -13.25
C LYS A 6 6.25 10.43 -12.39
N LYS A 7 7.07 10.89 -11.45
CA LYS A 7 7.63 10.00 -10.44
C LYS A 7 6.44 9.36 -9.75
N GLU A 8 6.30 8.06 -9.92
CA GLU A 8 5.24 7.30 -9.28
C GLU A 8 5.41 7.45 -7.77
N MET A 9 4.36 7.86 -7.07
CA MET A 9 4.41 8.04 -5.62
C MET A 9 4.57 6.66 -4.98
N LEU A 10 5.55 6.53 -4.09
CA LEU A 10 5.74 5.36 -3.26
C LEU A 10 5.25 5.63 -1.84
N TYR A 11 4.32 4.80 -1.36
CA TYR A 11 3.79 4.87 -0.01
C TYR A 11 4.61 3.94 0.90
N ASN A 12 5.73 4.47 1.41
CA ASN A 12 6.67 3.70 2.21
C ASN A 12 6.22 3.52 3.66
N TYR A 13 5.37 4.39 4.18
CA TYR A 13 4.97 4.41 5.60
C TYR A 13 3.46 4.65 5.76
N MET A 14 2.92 4.25 6.91
CA MET A 14 1.53 4.49 7.34
C MET A 14 1.36 5.93 7.85
N ASP A 15 1.62 6.92 7.00
CA ASP A 15 1.63 8.34 7.35
C ASP A 15 0.56 9.16 6.59
N GLU A 16 0.70 10.50 6.57
CA GLU A 16 -0.20 11.41 5.86
C GLU A 16 -0.15 11.29 4.33
N ASN A 17 0.92 10.71 3.77
CA ASN A 17 1.01 10.50 2.33
C ASN A 17 0.14 9.32 1.88
N MET A 18 -0.14 8.35 2.75
CA MET A 18 -0.99 7.22 2.40
C MET A 18 -2.47 7.65 2.35
N PRO A 19 -3.21 7.35 1.26
CA PRO A 19 -4.62 7.70 1.18
C PRO A 19 -5.45 7.01 2.28
N GLU A 20 -6.35 7.77 2.92
CA GLU A 20 -7.22 7.28 4.00
C GLU A 20 -8.05 6.04 3.61
N TRP A 21 -8.44 5.93 2.33
CA TRP A 21 -9.20 4.77 1.84
C TRP A 21 -8.39 3.46 1.83
N ALA A 22 -7.06 3.53 1.86
CA ALA A 22 -6.17 2.38 1.83
C ALA A 22 -5.66 1.96 3.21
N LYS A 23 -5.55 2.92 4.16
CA LYS A 23 -4.94 2.69 5.48
C LYS A 23 -5.52 1.48 6.23
N PRO A 24 -6.85 1.27 6.33
CA PRO A 24 -7.39 0.14 7.08
C PRO A 24 -6.95 -1.21 6.52
N THR A 25 -6.92 -1.35 5.19
CA THR A 25 -6.49 -2.59 4.52
C THR A 25 -5.00 -2.82 4.69
N ILE A 26 -4.16 -1.79 4.51
CA ILE A 26 -2.72 -1.94 4.67
C ILE A 26 -2.36 -2.27 6.13
N GLN A 27 -3.01 -1.63 7.10
CA GLN A 27 -2.85 -1.98 8.51
C GLN A 27 -3.23 -3.44 8.77
N LYS A 28 -4.39 -3.90 8.26
CA LYS A 28 -4.81 -5.30 8.37
C LYS A 28 -3.76 -6.27 7.83
N LEU A 29 -3.15 -5.97 6.68
CA LEU A 29 -2.11 -6.81 6.07
C LEU A 29 -0.81 -6.82 6.87
N ILE A 30 -0.42 -5.68 7.47
CA ILE A 30 0.73 -5.58 8.37
C ILE A 30 0.49 -6.38 9.64
N ASP A 31 -0.68 -6.22 10.26
CA ASP A 31 -1.05 -6.91 11.51
C ASP A 31 -1.09 -8.43 11.34
N LYS A 32 -1.49 -8.91 10.15
CA LYS A 32 -1.44 -10.33 9.77
C LYS A 32 -0.05 -10.82 9.36
N GLY A 33 0.93 -9.94 9.25
CA GLY A 33 2.28 -10.24 8.76
C GLY A 33 2.35 -10.58 7.27
N ALA A 34 1.25 -10.36 6.52
CA ALA A 34 1.17 -10.62 5.08
C ALA A 34 1.90 -9.54 4.27
N LEU A 35 2.00 -8.33 4.81
CA LEU A 35 2.79 -7.24 4.25
C LEU A 35 3.87 -6.83 5.24
N LYS A 36 5.12 -6.81 4.78
CA LYS A 36 6.29 -6.38 5.56
C LYS A 36 7.15 -5.46 4.71
N GLY A 37 7.66 -4.40 5.34
CA GLY A 37 8.62 -3.52 4.69
C GLY A 37 9.97 -4.20 4.43
N ASN A 38 10.82 -3.52 3.67
CA ASN A 38 12.21 -3.93 3.45
C ASN A 38 13.06 -3.78 4.74
N GLU A 39 14.38 -3.92 4.63
CA GLU A 39 15.32 -3.79 5.77
C GLU A 39 15.24 -2.42 6.48
N LYS A 40 14.74 -1.39 5.81
CA LYS A 40 14.52 -0.04 6.36
C LYS A 40 13.10 0.18 6.86
N GLY A 41 12.22 -0.81 6.74
CA GLY A 41 10.79 -0.70 7.09
C GLY A 41 9.92 -0.06 6.01
N GLU A 42 10.43 0.17 4.80
CA GLU A 42 9.68 0.80 3.71
C GLU A 42 8.74 -0.22 3.05
N LEU A 43 7.45 0.11 2.95
CA LEU A 43 6.43 -0.76 2.35
C LEU A 43 6.50 -0.83 0.81
N MET A 44 7.14 0.13 0.14
CA MET A 44 7.34 0.16 -1.32
C MET A 44 6.04 0.04 -2.14
N LEU A 45 4.92 0.56 -1.63
CA LEU A 45 3.61 0.42 -2.28
C LEU A 45 3.40 1.50 -3.35
N THR A 46 2.84 1.10 -4.49
CA THR A 46 2.33 2.03 -5.51
C THR A 46 0.80 2.21 -5.38
N ASP A 47 0.23 3.22 -6.03
CA ASP A 47 -1.23 3.43 -6.06
C ASP A 47 -1.98 2.21 -6.60
N VAL A 48 -1.40 1.53 -7.60
CA VAL A 48 -1.96 0.30 -8.18
C VAL A 48 -2.03 -0.82 -7.15
N MET A 49 -0.97 -1.01 -6.34
CA MET A 49 -0.98 -2.01 -5.27
C MET A 49 -2.04 -1.71 -4.22
N LEU A 50 -2.17 -0.44 -3.81
CA LEU A 50 -3.21 -0.03 -2.86
C LEU A 50 -4.61 -0.38 -3.38
N ARG A 51 -4.90 -0.09 -4.67
CA ARG A 51 -6.19 -0.42 -5.30
C ARG A 51 -6.47 -1.91 -5.31
N ILE A 52 -5.47 -2.73 -5.64
CA ILE A 52 -5.60 -4.19 -5.68
C ILE A 52 -5.87 -4.73 -4.28
N PHE A 53 -5.08 -4.32 -3.28
CA PHE A 53 -5.27 -4.79 -1.90
C PHE A 53 -6.63 -4.38 -1.36
N VAL A 54 -7.06 -3.14 -1.56
CA VAL A 54 -8.38 -2.69 -1.08
C VAL A 54 -9.53 -3.40 -1.80
N ALA A 55 -9.42 -3.66 -3.10
CA ALA A 55 -10.42 -4.45 -3.82
C ALA A 55 -10.52 -5.87 -3.28
N ASN A 56 -9.39 -6.52 -3.03
CA ASN A 56 -9.32 -7.86 -2.44
C ASN A 56 -9.90 -7.90 -1.02
N ASP A 57 -9.57 -6.91 -0.20
CA ASP A 57 -10.07 -6.79 1.17
C ASP A 57 -11.59 -6.65 1.20
N ARG A 58 -12.15 -5.81 0.31
CA ARG A 58 -13.61 -5.64 0.17
C ARG A 58 -14.32 -6.88 -0.34
N MET A 59 -13.62 -7.76 -1.05
CA MET A 59 -14.13 -9.08 -1.44
C MET A 59 -14.00 -10.13 -0.32
N GLY A 60 -13.49 -9.74 0.86
CA GLY A 60 -13.33 -10.60 2.03
C GLY A 60 -12.13 -11.55 1.95
N LEU A 61 -11.18 -11.31 1.04
CA LEU A 61 -10.04 -12.22 0.84
C LEU A 61 -9.09 -12.27 2.03
N TYR A 62 -9.12 -11.26 2.91
CA TYR A 62 -8.20 -11.12 4.05
C TYR A 62 -8.87 -11.32 5.40
N ASP A 63 -10.15 -11.69 5.46
CA ASP A 63 -10.87 -11.81 6.74
C ASP A 63 -10.59 -13.13 7.48
N ARG A 64 -9.88 -14.06 6.82
CA ARG A 64 -9.47 -15.35 7.39
C ARG A 64 -8.30 -15.21 8.36
#